data_AF-A0AAI9T009-F1
#
_entry.id   AF-A0AAI9T009-F1
#
_cell.length_a   1.000
_cell.length_b   1.000
_cell.length_c   1.000
_cell.angle_alpha   90.00
_cell.angle_beta   90.00
_cell.angle_gamma   90.00
#
_symmetry.space_group_name_H-M   'P 1'
#
loop_
_entity.id
_entity.type
_entity.pdbx_description
1 polymer ?
#
loop_
_entity_poly.entity_id
_entity_poly.type
_entity_poly.pdbx_seq_one_letter_code
_entity_poly.pdbx_strand_id
1 'polypeptide(L)'
;MAYPEYINNEPPVITLQEYDNAEWAKTTCVDITPNGYVVVIMETPDKVIAKIDPKDNHILDKIFSSAKETHAKNLAEKATLSSEATLSSEAR
;
A
#
# COMPACT_ATOMS: atom_id res chain seq x y z
N MET A 1 -10.35 7.15 20.03
CA MET A 1 -9.99 7.04 18.61
C MET A 1 -11.27 6.90 17.82
N ALA A 2 -11.54 7.84 16.91
CA ALA A 2 -12.73 7.85 16.07
C ALA A 2 -12.31 7.94 14.61
N TYR A 3 -12.99 7.19 13.75
CA TYR A 3 -12.85 7.31 12.31
C TYR A 3 -13.54 8.59 11.84
N PRO A 4 -13.10 9.17 10.71
CA PRO A 4 -13.74 10.36 10.18
C PRO A 4 -15.20 10.05 9.83
N GLU A 5 -16.09 11.01 10.12
CA GLU A 5 -17.52 10.84 9.88
C GLU A 5 -17.83 10.86 8.39
N TYR A 6 -18.82 10.07 7.99
CA TYR A 6 -19.29 10.04 6.61
C TYR A 6 -20.05 11.33 6.32
N ILE A 7 -19.63 12.05 5.29
CA ILE A 7 -20.30 13.26 4.85
C ILE A 7 -21.31 12.83 3.77
N ASN A 8 -22.60 13.04 4.00
CA ASN A 8 -23.68 12.61 3.10
C ASN A 8 -23.74 11.09 2.83
N ASN A 9 -23.44 10.25 3.82
CA ASN A 9 -23.29 8.79 3.68
C ASN A 9 -22.12 8.36 2.77
N GLU A 10 -21.25 9.28 2.38
CA GLU A 10 -20.04 8.99 1.63
C GLU A 10 -18.79 9.15 2.52
N PRO A 11 -17.75 8.30 2.32
CA PRO A 11 -16.50 8.49 3.01
C PRO A 11 -15.90 9.85 2.61
N PRO A 12 -15.39 10.63 3.57
CA PRO A 12 -14.80 11.93 3.29
C PRO A 12 -13.56 11.80 2.40
N VAL A 13 -13.31 12.85 1.62
CA VAL A 13 -12.08 12.98 0.84
C VAL A 13 -11.06 13.71 1.69
N ILE A 14 -9.88 13.13 1.84
CA ILE A 14 -8.76 13.68 2.61
C ILE A 14 -7.49 13.70 1.78
N THR A 15 -6.56 14.59 2.13
CA THR A 15 -5.21 14.61 1.55
C THR A 15 -4.30 13.58 2.22
N LEU A 16 -3.18 13.25 1.56
CA LEU A 16 -2.13 12.41 2.16
C LEU A 16 -1.59 13.01 3.46
N GLN A 17 -1.48 14.34 3.52
CA GLN A 17 -0.99 15.03 4.71
C GLN A 17 -1.95 14.88 5.88
N GLU A 18 -3.26 14.97 5.64
CA GLU A 18 -4.27 14.73 6.68
C GLU A 18 -4.24 13.28 7.17
N TYR A 19 -4.04 12.33 6.24
CA TYR A 19 -3.86 10.93 6.60
C TYR A 19 -2.64 10.70 7.49
N ASP A 20 -1.48 11.27 7.14
CA ASP A 20 -0.23 11.11 7.92
C ASP A 20 -0.35 11.64 9.36
N ASN A 21 -1.11 12.73 9.54
CA ASN A 21 -1.34 13.34 10.86
C ASN A 21 -2.50 12.71 11.64
N ALA A 22 -3.26 11.80 11.03
CA ALA A 22 -4.43 11.21 11.66
C ALA A 22 -4.07 10.15 12.70
N GLU A 23 -4.62 10.26 13.91
CA GLU A 23 -4.38 9.25 14.96
C GLU A 23 -4.88 7.85 14.58
N TRP A 24 -5.92 7.78 13.75
CA TRP A 24 -6.52 6.55 13.24
C TRP A 24 -5.72 5.92 12.08
N ALA A 25 -4.73 6.62 11.52
CA ALA A 25 -3.88 6.10 10.44
C ALA A 25 -3.11 4.82 10.85
N LYS A 26 -2.86 4.66 12.15
CA LYS A 26 -2.12 3.52 12.72
C LYS A 26 -2.87 2.19 12.62
N THR A 27 -4.20 2.24 12.50
CA THR A 27 -5.07 1.05 12.45
C THR A 27 -5.72 0.88 11.08
N THR A 28 -5.25 1.64 10.08
CA THR A 28 -5.81 1.69 8.74
C THR A 28 -4.72 1.54 7.70
N CYS A 29 -5.11 1.24 6.47
CA CYS A 29 -4.20 1.11 5.34
C CYS A 29 -4.78 1.82 4.12
N VAL A 30 -3.89 2.31 3.25
CA VAL A 30 -4.26 2.83 1.94
C VAL A 30 -4.30 1.67 0.95
N ASP A 31 -5.43 1.50 0.28
CA ASP A 31 -5.67 0.48 -0.74
C ASP A 31 -5.94 1.11 -2.11
N ILE A 32 -5.65 0.37 -3.17
CA ILE A 32 -5.81 0.81 -4.56
C ILE A 32 -7.07 0.21 -5.17
N THR A 33 -7.97 1.07 -5.63
CA THR A 33 -9.23 0.68 -6.28
C THR A 33 -9.24 1.19 -7.72
N PRO A 34 -10.12 0.66 -8.60
CA PRO A 34 -10.29 1.19 -9.96
C PRO A 34 -10.69 2.67 -10.00
N ASN A 35 -11.21 3.22 -8.89
CA ASN A 35 -11.64 4.61 -8.78
C ASN A 35 -10.59 5.52 -8.11
N GLY A 36 -9.42 4.99 -7.73
CA GLY A 36 -8.36 5.72 -7.03
C GLY A 36 -7.97 5.09 -5.69
N TYR A 37 -7.33 5.87 -4.83
CA TYR A 37 -6.85 5.39 -3.53
C TYR A 37 -7.88 5.63 -2.43
N VAL A 38 -8.09 4.60 -1.62
CA VAL A 38 -9.03 4.62 -0.50
C VAL A 38 -8.33 4.21 0.77
N VAL A 39 -8.88 4.62 1.90
CA VAL A 39 -8.37 4.23 3.21
C VAL A 39 -9.36 3.26 3.84
N VAL A 40 -8.84 2.11 4.25
CA VAL A 40 -9.61 0.99 4.83
C VAL A 40 -9.07 0.61 6.20
N ILE A 41 -9.91 -0.01 7.02
CA ILE A 41 -9.51 -0.48 8.35
C ILE A 41 -8.75 -1.80 8.22
N MET A 42 -7.60 -1.97 8.88
CA MET A 42 -6.82 -3.21 8.79
C MET A 42 -7.61 -4.44 9.26
N GLU A 43 -8.40 -4.31 10.33
CA GLU A 43 -9.29 -5.38 10.82
C GLU A 43 -10.46 -5.68 9.89
N THR A 44 -10.85 -4.73 9.03
CA THR A 44 -12.01 -4.89 8.14
C THR A 44 -11.72 -4.18 6.80
N PRO A 45 -10.94 -4.81 5.91
CA PRO A 45 -10.45 -4.17 4.70
C PRO A 45 -11.56 -3.83 3.68
N ASP A 46 -12.75 -4.44 3.84
CA ASP A 46 -13.93 -4.11 3.03
C ASP A 46 -14.52 -2.73 3.39
N LYS A 47 -14.20 -2.21 4.58
CA LYS A 47 -14.76 -0.95 5.08
C LYS A 47 -13.87 0.23 4.72
N VAL A 48 -14.32 0.99 3.72
CA VAL A 48 -13.73 2.28 3.33
C VAL A 48 -14.16 3.38 4.29
N ILE A 49 -13.20 4.00 4.97
CA ILE A 49 -13.41 5.09 5.92
C ILE A 49 -13.10 6.47 5.34
N ALA A 50 -12.26 6.55 4.30
CA ALA A 50 -11.91 7.79 3.64
C ALA A 50 -11.44 7.53 2.20
N LYS A 51 -11.53 8.54 1.34
CA LYS A 51 -10.97 8.55 -0.02
C LYS A 51 -9.79 9.51 -0.05
N ILE A 52 -8.72 9.17 -0.76
CA ILE A 52 -7.60 10.10 -0.96
C ILE A 52 -7.94 11.06 -2.10
N ASP A 53 -7.59 12.34 -1.93
CA ASP A 53 -7.78 13.35 -2.95
C ASP A 53 -7.00 12.97 -4.22
N PRO A 54 -7.63 13.03 -5.42
CA PRO A 54 -6.99 12.62 -6.67
C PRO A 54 -5.73 13.43 -7.02
N LYS A 55 -5.55 14.62 -6.44
CA LYS A 55 -4.32 15.40 -6.60
C LYS A 55 -3.11 14.67 -6.05
N ASP A 56 -3.27 13.85 -5.02
CA ASP A 56 -2.20 13.09 -4.37
C ASP A 56 -1.93 11.72 -5.03
N ASN A 57 -2.79 11.30 -5.97
CA ASN A 57 -2.67 9.99 -6.63
C ASN A 57 -1.33 9.77 -7.31
N HIS A 58 -0.72 10.82 -7.88
CA HIS A 58 0.58 10.73 -8.55
C HIS A 58 1.73 10.38 -7.59
N ILE A 59 1.63 10.82 -6.33
CA ILE A 59 2.61 10.51 -5.28
C ILE A 59 2.47 9.05 -4.88
N LEU A 60 1.23 8.62 -4.65
CA LEU A 60 0.92 7.23 -4.31
C LEU A 60 1.32 6.29 -5.44
N ASP A 61 1.03 6.62 -6.69
CA ASP A 61 1.42 5.80 -7.84
C ASP A 61 2.93 5.59 -7.91
N LYS A 62 3.71 6.64 -7.65
CA LYS A 62 5.17 6.54 -7.59
C LYS A 62 5.64 5.63 -6.45
N ILE A 63 5.03 5.74 -5.27
CA ILE A 63 5.35 4.89 -4.12
C ILE A 63 5.02 3.43 -4.42
N PHE A 64 3.82 3.15 -4.92
CA PHE A 64 3.37 1.79 -5.24
C PHE A 64 4.13 1.18 -6.42
N SER A 65 4.48 1.97 -7.43
CA SER A 65 5.29 1.52 -8.56
C SER A 65 6.71 1.16 -8.12
N SER A 66 7.38 2.03 -7.36
CA SER A 66 8.71 1.70 -6.80
C SER A 66 8.68 0.50 -5.85
N ALA A 67 7.62 0.34 -5.06
CA ALA A 67 7.46 -0.82 -4.19
C ALA A 67 7.31 -2.12 -5.01
N LYS A 68 6.51 -2.11 -6.06
CA LYS A 68 6.34 -3.25 -6.99
C LYS A 68 7.64 -3.59 -7.71
N GLU A 69 8.36 -2.59 -8.21
CA GLU A 69 9.65 -2.78 -8.88
C GLU A 69 10.69 -3.37 -7.92
N THR A 70 10.78 -2.84 -6.69
CA THR A 70 11.71 -3.34 -5.67
C THR A 70 11.39 -4.78 -5.29
N HIS A 71 10.10 -5.11 -5.13
CA HIS A 71 9.67 -6.47 -4.83
C HIS A 71 9.98 -7.43 -5.99
N ALA A 72 9.70 -7.03 -7.23
CA ALA A 72 10.03 -7.82 -8.42
C ALA A 72 11.53 -8.07 -8.55
N LYS A 73 12.34 -7.04 -8.29
CA LYS A 73 13.80 -7.13 -8.31
C LYS A 73 14.33 -8.05 -7.20
N ASN A 74 13.82 -7.91 -5.97
CA ASN A 74 14.21 -8.77 -4.86
C ASN A 74 13.86 -10.25 -5.13
N LEU A 75 12.69 -10.53 -5.73
CA LEU A 75 12.30 -11.87 -6.13
C LEU A 75 13.21 -12.46 -7.22
N ALA A 76 13.59 -11.65 -8.21
CA ALA A 76 14.52 -12.05 -9.25
C ALA A 76 15.92 -12.35 -8.71
N GLU A 77 16.44 -11.50 -7.81
CA GLU A 77 17.76 -11.70 -7.18
C GLU A 77 17.77 -12.95 -6.29
N LYS A 78 16.68 -13.22 -5.55
CA LYS A 78 16.56 -14.41 -4.70
C LYS A 78 16.47 -15.72 -5.50
N ALA A 79 15.88 -15.68 -6.70
CA ALA A 79 15.83 -16.84 -7.61
C ALA A 79 17.22 -17.18 -8.20
N THR A 80 18.03 -16.17 -8.52
CA THR A 80 19.39 -16.36 -9.05
C THR A 80 20.34 -16.96 -8.00
N LEU A 81 20.32 -16.48 -6.76
CA LEU A 81 21.18 -17.01 -5.69
C LEU A 81 20.85 -18.45 -5.28
N SER A 82 19.62 -18.92 -5.48
CA SER A 82 19.25 -20.31 -5.18
C SER A 82 19.73 -21.32 -6.24
N SER A 83 20.12 -20.84 -7.43
CA SER A 83 20.54 -21.68 -8.56
C SER A 83 22.06 -21.91 -8.60
N GLU A 84 22.86 -21.02 -8.02
CA GLU A 84 24.33 -21.15 -7.95
C GLU A 84 24.80 -22.04 -6.78
N ALA A 85 23.99 -22.20 -5.73
CA ALA A 85 24.34 -22.98 -4.54
C ALA A 85 24.32 -24.51 -4.76
N THR A 86 23.68 -25.01 -5.81
CA THR A 86 23.53 -26.46 -6.06
C THR A 86 24.63 -27.06 -6.94
N LEU A 87 25.43 -26.24 -7.63
CA LEU A 87 26.49 -26.70 -8.55
C LEU A 87 27.89 -26.82 -7.91
N SER A 88 28.06 -26.34 -6.67
CA SER A 88 29.37 -26.36 -5.99
C SER A 88 29.59 -27.56 -5.05
N SER A 89 28.61 -28.46 -4.91
CA SER A 89 28.68 -29.58 -3.95
C SER A 89 28.94 -30.96 -4.57
N GLU A 90 29.08 -31.06 -5.89
CA GLU A 90 29.25 -32.36 -6.59
C GLU A 90 30.63 -32.51 -7.26
N ALA A 91 31.65 -31.84 -6.71
CA ALA A 91 33.04 -32.01 -7.10
C ALA A 91 33.93 -32.22 -5.87
N ARG A 92 33.79 -33.37 -5.20
CA ARG A 92 34.84 -33.89 -4.33
C ARG A 92 34.75 -35.39 -4.10
#